data_AF-A0A822J401-F1
#
_entry.id   AF-A0A822J401-F1
#
_cell.length_a   1.000
_cell.length_b   1.000
_cell.length_c   1.000
_cell.angle_alpha   90.00
_cell.angle_beta   90.00
_cell.angle_gamma   90.00
#
_symmetry.space_group_name_H-M   'P 1'
#
loop_
_entity.id
_entity.type
_entity.pdbx_description
1 polymer ?
#
loop_
_entity_poly.entity_id
_entity_poly.type
_entity_poly.pdbx_seq_one_letter_code
_entity_poly.pdbx_strand_id
1 'polypeptide(L)'
;MQTIKNIEMLSFLPMLDRGEESAIVLAMEQEADLVLLDDLAGRRAAMMQGLNIMGTLGFLKAMVRKGRIKNFKDVRDCLQKYGFWMNADLYKRMLED
;
A
#
# COMPACT_ATOMS: atom_id res chain seq x y z
N MET A 1 10.62 -13.08 -0.33
CA MET A 1 9.43 -12.89 -1.19
C MET A 1 8.54 -14.11 -0.96
N GLN A 2 7.26 -13.93 -0.63
CA GLN A 2 6.33 -15.05 -0.46
C GLN A 2 5.78 -15.50 -1.82
N THR A 3 5.40 -16.76 -1.92
CA THR A 3 4.85 -17.36 -3.14
C THR A 3 3.34 -17.53 -2.99
N ILE A 4 2.59 -17.11 -4.01
CA ILE A 4 1.14 -17.29 -4.11
C ILE A 4 0.85 -18.75 -4.42
N LYS A 5 -0.09 -19.34 -3.68
CA LYS A 5 -0.45 -20.75 -3.85
C LYS A 5 -1.55 -20.93 -4.90
N ASN A 6 -2.47 -20.00 -4.98
CA ASN A 6 -3.66 -20.01 -5.81
C ASN A 6 -3.43 -19.21 -7.09
N ILE A 7 -2.56 -19.74 -7.94
CA ILE A 7 -2.18 -19.12 -9.22
C ILE A 7 -3.39 -18.92 -10.14
N GLU A 8 -4.42 -19.76 -10.01
CA GLU A 8 -5.66 -19.63 -10.80
C GLU A 8 -6.39 -18.31 -10.52
N MET A 9 -6.23 -17.73 -9.33
CA MET A 9 -6.79 -16.43 -8.99
C MET A 9 -6.08 -15.25 -9.68
N LEU A 10 -4.86 -15.43 -10.20
CA LEU A 10 -4.05 -14.42 -10.90
C LEU A 10 -4.53 -14.13 -12.33
N SER A 11 -5.83 -14.20 -12.56
CA SER A 11 -6.47 -13.84 -13.82
C SER A 11 -7.88 -13.26 -13.67
N PHE A 12 -8.36 -13.14 -12.43
CA PHE A 12 -9.69 -12.64 -12.11
C PHE A 12 -9.75 -11.12 -11.99
N LEU A 13 -8.61 -10.42 -12.03
CA LEU A 13 -8.51 -8.97 -11.95
C LEU A 13 -7.88 -8.39 -13.24
N PRO A 14 -8.57 -8.50 -14.39
CA PRO A 14 -8.01 -8.26 -15.73
C PRO A 14 -7.57 -6.82 -16.04
N MET A 15 -7.64 -5.91 -15.07
CA MET A 15 -7.24 -4.51 -15.20
C MET A 15 -6.12 -4.09 -14.24
N LEU A 16 -5.57 -5.02 -13.46
CA LEU A 16 -4.45 -4.75 -12.56
C LEU A 16 -3.12 -5.16 -13.18
N ASP A 17 -2.05 -4.48 -12.76
CA ASP A 17 -0.73 -5.02 -13.01
C ASP A 17 -0.51 -6.30 -12.19
N ARG A 18 0.43 -7.13 -12.64
CA ARG A 18 0.71 -8.43 -12.02
C ARG A 18 1.15 -8.30 -10.56
N GLY A 19 1.79 -7.19 -10.18
CA GLY A 19 2.26 -6.95 -8.83
C GLY A 19 1.10 -6.69 -7.88
N GLU A 20 0.17 -5.82 -8.27
CA GLU A 20 -1.05 -5.54 -7.49
C GLU A 20 -1.96 -6.76 -7.39
N GLU A 21 -2.20 -7.44 -8.50
CA GLU A 21 -2.99 -8.68 -8.50
C GLU A 21 -2.38 -9.72 -7.55
N SER A 22 -1.06 -9.90 -7.63
CA SER A 22 -0.32 -10.78 -6.73
C SER A 22 -0.45 -10.38 -5.27
N ALA A 23 -0.35 -9.09 -4.96
CA ALA A 23 -0.50 -8.60 -3.59
C ALA A 23 -1.91 -8.85 -3.03
N ILE A 24 -2.95 -8.69 -3.85
CA ILE A 24 -4.33 -8.93 -3.45
C ILE A 24 -4.58 -10.42 -3.19
N VAL A 25 -4.18 -11.29 -4.12
CA VAL A 25 -4.36 -12.74 -3.95
C VAL A 25 -3.60 -13.21 -2.71
N LEU A 26 -2.37 -12.76 -2.51
CA LEU A 26 -1.60 -13.10 -1.32
C LEU A 26 -2.28 -12.60 -0.03
N ALA A 27 -2.84 -11.39 -0.03
CA ALA A 27 -3.56 -10.85 1.11
C ALA A 27 -4.79 -11.71 1.45
N MET A 28 -5.51 -12.20 0.44
CA MET A 28 -6.64 -13.13 0.64
C MET A 28 -6.18 -14.46 1.22
N GLU A 29 -5.10 -15.04 0.66
CA GLU A 29 -4.54 -16.32 1.13
C GLU A 29 -4.05 -16.28 2.57
N GLN A 30 -3.52 -15.14 2.99
CA GLN A 30 -2.96 -14.94 4.33
C GLN A 30 -4.00 -14.42 5.33
N GLU A 31 -5.25 -14.22 4.90
CA GLU A 31 -6.29 -13.55 5.70
C GLU A 31 -5.78 -12.23 6.30
N ALA A 32 -5.07 -11.45 5.49
CA ALA A 32 -4.35 -10.28 5.96
C ALA A 32 -5.30 -9.21 6.50
N ASP A 33 -4.95 -8.65 7.66
CA ASP A 33 -5.72 -7.55 8.28
C ASP A 33 -5.76 -6.28 7.43
N LEU A 34 -4.77 -6.08 6.56
CA LEU A 34 -4.57 -4.89 5.75
C LEU A 34 -3.71 -5.18 4.51
N VAL A 35 -4.12 -4.68 3.34
CA VAL A 35 -3.29 -4.65 2.13
C VAL A 35 -2.93 -3.21 1.76
N LEU A 36 -1.69 -3.00 1.29
CA LEU A 36 -1.23 -1.69 0.82
C LEU A 36 -1.27 -1.64 -0.70
N LEU A 37 -2.02 -0.68 -1.24
CA LEU A 37 -2.21 -0.49 -2.68
C LEU A 37 -2.12 1.00 -3.03
N ASP A 38 -1.35 1.32 -4.06
CA ASP A 38 -0.97 2.70 -4.37
C ASP A 38 -1.83 3.32 -5.48
N ASP A 39 -2.55 2.52 -6.28
CA ASP A 39 -3.46 3.03 -7.29
C ASP A 39 -4.96 2.82 -6.98
N LEU A 40 -5.84 3.46 -7.76
CA LEU A 40 -7.28 3.40 -7.55
C LEU A 40 -7.90 2.07 -8.03
N ALA A 41 -7.35 1.47 -9.07
CA ALA A 41 -7.85 0.22 -9.65
C ALA A 41 -7.63 -0.94 -8.66
N GLY A 42 -6.39 -1.10 -8.16
CA GLY A 42 -6.04 -2.09 -7.15
C GLY A 42 -6.88 -1.93 -5.89
N ARG A 43 -7.02 -0.69 -5.39
CA ARG A 43 -7.88 -0.40 -4.24
C ARG A 43 -9.32 -0.84 -4.44
N ARG A 44 -9.90 -0.55 -5.60
CA ARG A 44 -11.28 -0.98 -5.92
C ARG A 44 -11.38 -2.51 -5.98
N ALA A 45 -10.42 -3.16 -6.61
CA ALA A 45 -10.37 -4.61 -6.70
C ALA A 45 -10.32 -5.26 -5.31
N ALA A 46 -9.40 -4.83 -4.45
CA ALA A 46 -9.28 -5.34 -3.08
C ALA A 46 -10.53 -5.07 -2.23
N MET A 47 -11.20 -3.92 -2.40
CA MET A 47 -12.45 -3.62 -1.69
C MET A 47 -13.55 -4.60 -2.10
N MET A 48 -13.64 -4.93 -3.38
CA MET A 48 -14.61 -5.93 -3.87
C MET A 48 -14.34 -7.33 -3.32
N GLN A 49 -13.09 -7.63 -2.95
CA GLN A 49 -12.70 -8.88 -2.27
C GLN A 49 -12.87 -8.81 -0.74
N GLY A 50 -13.41 -7.72 -0.19
CA GLY A 50 -13.64 -7.56 1.25
C GLY A 50 -12.38 -7.27 2.07
N LEU A 51 -11.26 -6.93 1.44
CA LEU A 51 -10.01 -6.61 2.14
C LEU A 51 -10.05 -5.18 2.71
N ASN A 52 -9.41 -5.00 3.87
CA ASN A 52 -9.10 -3.67 4.39
C ASN A 52 -7.89 -3.09 3.66
N ILE A 53 -7.93 -1.78 3.38
CA ILE A 53 -6.94 -1.17 2.49
C ILE A 53 -6.39 0.12 3.07
N MET A 54 -5.11 0.34 2.81
CA MET A 54 -4.45 1.63 3.05
C MET A 54 -3.44 1.92 1.94
N GLY A 55 -3.13 3.19 1.72
CA GLY A 55 -1.99 3.56 0.86
C GLY A 55 -0.69 3.62 1.65
N THR A 56 0.44 3.56 0.95
CA THR A 56 1.77 3.68 1.56
C THR A 56 1.89 4.90 2.48
N LEU A 57 1.45 6.09 2.02
CA LEU A 57 1.53 7.31 2.81
C LEU A 57 0.63 7.29 4.07
N GLY A 58 -0.59 6.75 3.94
CA GLY A 58 -1.51 6.60 5.08
C GLY A 58 -0.94 5.66 6.14
N PHE A 59 -0.28 4.59 5.69
CA PHE A 59 0.39 3.64 6.56
C PHE A 59 1.55 4.29 7.32
N LEU A 60 2.45 4.97 6.61
CA LEU A 60 3.59 5.66 7.22
C LEU A 60 3.12 6.69 8.25
N LYS A 61 2.06 7.43 7.93
CA LYS A 61 1.45 8.38 8.86
C LYS A 61 0.88 7.70 10.11
N ALA A 62 0.14 6.60 9.95
CA ALA A 62 -0.38 5.83 11.07
C ALA A 62 0.75 5.34 11.99
N MET A 63 1.88 4.94 11.42
CA MET A 63 3.06 4.51 12.18
C MET A 63 3.75 5.65 12.94
N VAL A 64 3.78 6.87 12.37
CA VAL A 64 4.23 8.07 13.09
C VAL A 64 3.29 8.37 14.26
N ARG A 65 1.97 8.36 14.06
CA ARG A 65 0.98 8.60 15.12
C ARG A 65 1.05 7.56 16.25
N LYS A 66 1.39 6.31 15.92
CA LYS A 66 1.62 5.23 16.88
C LYS A 66 3.00 5.28 17.56
N GLY A 67 3.84 6.29 17.26
CA GLY A 67 5.19 6.42 17.82
C GLY A 67 6.16 5.33 17.36
N ARG A 68 5.83 4.58 16.30
CA ARG A 68 6.69 3.53 15.73
C ARG A 68 7.75 4.10 14.79
N ILE A 69 7.50 5.29 14.26
CA ILE A 69 8.42 6.08 13.44
C ILE A 69 8.58 7.43 14.12
N LYS A 70 9.82 7.91 14.22
CA LYS A 70 10.15 9.16 14.93
C LYS A 70 9.40 10.38 14.39
N ASN A 71 9.44 10.59 13.08
CA ASN A 71 8.70 11.64 12.39
C ASN A 71 8.61 11.33 10.89
N PHE A 72 7.66 11.98 10.21
CA PHE A 72 7.43 11.78 8.77
C PHE A 72 8.56 12.36 7.90
N LYS A 73 9.29 13.38 8.40
CA LYS A 73 10.39 14.02 7.66
C LYS A 73 11.55 13.05 7.43
N ASP A 74 11.97 12.30 8.46
CA ASP A 74 13.04 11.31 8.36
C ASP A 74 12.68 10.19 7.36
N VAL A 75 11.41 9.77 7.36
CA VAL A 75 10.90 8.78 6.39
C VAL A 75 10.92 9.33 4.97
N ARG A 76 10.43 10.55 4.75
CA ARG A 76 10.51 11.19 3.43
C ARG A 76 11.95 11.25 2.93
N ASP A 77 12.88 11.71 3.77
CA ASP A 77 14.28 11.89 3.38
C ASP A 77 14.93 10.54 3.01
N CYS A 78 14.50 9.47 3.66
CA CYS A 78 14.87 8.12 3.27
C CYS A 78 14.25 7.73 1.91
N LEU A 79 12.92 7.85 1.78
CA LEU A 79 12.18 7.47 0.58
C LEU A 79 12.65 8.21 -0.68
N GLN A 80 12.96 9.51 -0.57
CA GLN A 80 13.51 10.29 -1.69
C GLN A 80 14.85 9.75 -2.18
N LYS A 81 15.71 9.23 -1.29
CA LYS A 81 16.98 8.61 -1.69
C LYS A 81 16.78 7.33 -2.50
N TYR A 82 15.63 6.67 -2.35
CA TYR A 82 15.25 5.46 -3.07
C TYR A 82 14.31 5.74 -4.25
N GLY A 83 14.18 7.01 -4.69
CA GLY A 83 13.43 7.37 -5.87
C GLY A 83 11.92 7.59 -5.65
N PHE A 84 11.45 7.62 -4.40
CA PHE A 84 10.06 7.96 -4.11
C PHE A 84 9.85 9.47 -4.26
N TRP A 85 9.00 9.86 -5.21
CA TRP A 85 8.71 11.26 -5.49
C TRP A 85 7.44 11.72 -4.78
N MET A 86 7.52 12.85 -4.09
CA MET A 86 6.38 13.47 -3.40
C MET A 86 6.46 14.98 -3.62
N ASN A 87 5.39 15.57 -4.14
CA ASN A 87 5.34 17.01 -4.33
C ASN A 87 5.22 17.75 -2.99
N ALA A 88 5.58 19.03 -2.98
CA ALA A 88 5.60 19.85 -1.77
C ALA A 88 4.22 19.97 -1.11
N ASP A 89 3.14 20.05 -1.91
CA ASP A 89 1.78 20.19 -1.40
C ASP A 89 1.29 18.91 -0.69
N LEU A 90 1.59 17.74 -1.24
CA LEU A 90 1.30 16.46 -0.59
C LEU A 90 2.12 16.32 0.69
N TYR A 91 3.40 16.70 0.65
CA TYR A 91 4.24 16.68 1.86
C TYR A 91 3.69 17.59 2.97
N LYS A 92 3.28 18.81 2.62
CA LYS A 92 2.71 19.76 3.57
C LYS A 92 1.44 19.21 4.20
N ARG A 93 0.51 18.68 3.38
CA ARG A 93 -0.71 18.02 3.88
C ARG A 93 -0.41 16.83 4.80
N MET A 94 0.66 16.09 4.55
CA MET A 94 1.07 14.99 5.43
C MET A 94 1.58 15.46 6.81
N LEU A 95 2.04 16.72 6.93
CA LEU A 95 2.51 17.30 8.20
C LEU A 95 1.41 18.02 9.01
N GLU A 96 0.35 18.50 8.37
CA GLU A 96 -0.67 19.37 8.99
C GLU A 96 -1.81 18.62 9.72
N ASP A 97 -1.95 17.32 9.48
CA ASP A 97 -3.00 16.43 10.03
C ASP A 97 -2.42 15.36 10.97
#